data_AF-A0A7S3UVR8-F1
#
_entry.id   AF-A0A7S3UVR8-F1
#
_cell.length_a   1.000
_cell.length_b   1.000
_cell.length_c   1.000
_cell.angle_alpha   90.00
_cell.angle_beta   90.00
_cell.angle_gamma   90.00
#
_symmetry.space_group_name_H-M   'P 1'
#
loop_
_entity.id
_entity.type
_entity.pdbx_description
1 polymer ?
#
loop_
_entity_poly.entity_id
_entity_poly.type
_entity_poly.pdbx_seq_one_letter_code
_entity_poly.pdbx_strand_id
1 'polypeptide(L)'
;MSGWRLTLFRSLKSGDLPTIQRLTEEHPSCIHEPFTKEMQAWELEWDSLRWFEFLEATALYIAASYCQLEVVRWLLDNGVDRAARGYCAQTALDAVGQCT
;
A
#
# COMPACT_ATOMS: atom_id res chain seq x y z
N MET A 1 6.63 -12.31 12.04
CA MET A 1 5.38 -12.36 11.26
C MET A 1 4.88 -10.94 11.11
N SER A 2 4.77 -10.46 9.88
CA SER A 2 4.36 -9.07 9.59
C SER A 2 2.84 -8.89 9.66
N GLY A 3 2.18 -9.54 10.64
CA GLY A 3 0.74 -9.85 10.63
C GLY A 3 -0.16 -8.71 10.16
N TRP A 4 -0.12 -7.57 10.86
CA TRP A 4 -0.96 -6.41 10.51
C TRP A 4 -0.57 -5.76 9.18
N ARG A 5 0.73 -5.78 8.82
CA ARG A 5 1.23 -5.24 7.54
C ARG A 5 0.74 -6.07 6.36
N LEU A 6 0.76 -7.40 6.50
CA LEU A 6 0.22 -8.29 5.48
C LEU A 6 -1.29 -8.12 5.31
N THR A 7 -2.02 -7.95 6.42
CA THR A 7 -3.45 -7.60 6.36
C THR A 7 -3.66 -6.26 5.66
N LEU A 8 -2.90 -5.21 6.03
CA LEU A 8 -2.98 -3.90 5.39
C LEU A 8 -2.70 -3.98 3.89
N PHE A 9 -1.63 -4.67 3.48
CA PHE A 9 -1.26 -4.88 2.09
C PHE A 9 -2.42 -5.51 1.28
N ARG A 10 -3.01 -6.58 1.81
CA ARG A 10 -4.13 -7.28 1.16
C ARG A 10 -5.39 -6.43 1.10
N SER A 11 -5.70 -5.68 2.16
CA SER A 11 -6.84 -4.76 2.19
C SER A 11 -6.67 -3.59 1.23
N LEU A 12 -5.46 -3.04 1.08
CA LEU A 12 -5.14 -2.01 0.09
C LEU A 12 -5.27 -2.53 -1.34
N LYS A 13 -4.94 -3.80 -1.56
CA LYS A 13 -5.11 -4.48 -2.85
C LYS A 13 -6.58 -4.76 -3.17
N SER A 14 -7.37 -5.18 -2.19
CA SER A 14 -8.79 -5.52 -2.38
C SER A 14 -9.76 -4.34 -2.29
N GLY A 15 -9.31 -3.20 -1.75
CA GLY A 15 -10.17 -2.03 -1.52
C GLY A 15 -10.95 -2.06 -0.21
N ASP A 16 -10.56 -2.89 0.76
CA ASP A 16 -11.25 -3.04 2.04
C ASP A 16 -10.96 -1.86 3.00
N LEU A 17 -11.69 -0.76 2.77
CA LEU A 17 -11.55 0.49 3.52
C LEU A 17 -11.83 0.33 5.04
N PRO A 18 -12.86 -0.40 5.50
CA PRO A 18 -13.08 -0.59 6.94
C PRO A 18 -11.89 -1.22 7.66
N THR A 19 -11.25 -2.22 7.06
CA THR A 19 -10.06 -2.84 7.66
C THR A 19 -8.87 -1.88 7.65
N ILE A 20 -8.68 -1.10 6.58
CA ILE A 20 -7.62 -0.08 6.50
C ILE A 20 -7.80 0.97 7.60
N GLN A 21 -9.02 1.46 7.79
CA GLN A 21 -9.34 2.45 8.83
C GLN A 21 -9.04 1.90 10.22
N ARG A 22 -9.52 0.69 10.54
CA ARG A 22 -9.22 0.03 11.81
C ARG A 22 -7.72 -0.12 12.06
N LEU A 23 -6.97 -0.57 11.05
CA LEU A 23 -5.51 -0.72 11.17
C LEU A 23 -4.79 0.63 11.32
N THR A 24 -5.36 1.70 10.77
CA THR A 24 -4.82 3.06 10.92
C THR A 24 -5.08 3.60 12.33
N GLU A 25 -6.19 3.24 12.97
CA GLU A 25 -6.44 3.56 14.39
C GLU A 25 -5.41 2.87 15.31
N GLU A 26 -5.08 1.61 15.02
CA GLU A 26 -4.07 0.85 15.77
C GLU A 26 -2.63 1.30 15.46
N HIS A 27 -2.37 1.71 14.22
CA HIS A 27 -1.04 2.07 13.71
C HIS A 27 -1.08 3.36 12.86
N PRO A 28 -1.15 4.55 13.47
CA PRO A 28 -1.37 5.81 12.75
C PRO A 28 -0.34 6.15 11.67
N SER A 29 0.92 5.72 11.83
CA SER A 29 1.99 6.01 10.86
C SER A 29 1.97 5.12 9.62
N CYS A 30 1.16 4.04 9.59
CA CYS A 30 1.25 3.03 8.55
C CYS A 30 0.91 3.52 7.14
N ILE A 31 0.07 4.56 7.01
CA ILE A 31 -0.33 5.12 5.72
C ILE A 31 0.66 6.15 5.17
N HIS A 32 1.52 6.71 6.03
CA HIS A 32 2.45 7.78 5.69
C HIS A 32 3.85 7.29 5.31
N GLU A 33 4.19 6.06 5.70
CA GLU A 33 5.52 5.48 5.49
C GLU A 33 5.45 4.28 4.54
N PRO A 34 6.59 3.89 3.91
CA PRO A 34 6.68 2.64 3.18
C PRO A 34 6.66 1.45 4.17
N PHE A 35 5.47 1.06 4.61
CA PHE A 35 5.30 0.06 5.67
C PHE A 35 5.78 -1.34 5.27
N THR A 36 5.87 -1.61 3.96
CA THR A 36 6.33 -2.90 3.42
C THR A 36 7.84 -3.11 3.54
N LYS A 37 8.63 -2.06 3.85
CA LYS A 37 10.09 -2.18 4.09
C LYS A 37 10.44 -3.16 5.20
N GLU A 38 9.53 -3.32 6.16
CA GLU A 38 9.69 -4.20 7.32
C GLU A 38 9.11 -5.62 7.06
N MET A 39 8.53 -5.86 5.88
CA MET A 39 7.99 -7.15 5.49
C MET A 39 9.07 -8.05 4.89
N GLN A 40 8.84 -9.36 4.92
CA GLN A 40 9.71 -10.31 4.24
C GLN A 40 9.32 -10.39 2.76
N ALA A 41 10.32 -10.52 1.88
CA ALA A 41 10.08 -10.58 0.43
C ALA A 41 9.09 -11.68 0.02
N TRP A 42 9.18 -12.86 0.65
CA TRP A 42 8.30 -13.99 0.36
C TRP A 42 6.82 -13.71 0.74
N GLU A 43 6.56 -12.82 1.70
CA GLU A 43 5.19 -12.41 2.06
C GLU A 43 4.53 -11.66 0.89
N LEU A 44 5.32 -10.92 0.11
CA LEU A 44 4.86 -10.18 -1.07
C LEU A 44 4.85 -11.07 -2.32
N GLU A 45 5.84 -11.96 -2.46
CA GLU A 45 6.00 -12.89 -3.59
C GLU A 45 4.75 -13.74 -3.82
N TRP A 46 4.14 -14.23 -2.75
CA TRP A 46 2.93 -15.05 -2.84
C TRP A 46 1.67 -14.26 -3.19
N ASP A 47 1.66 -12.95 -2.99
CA ASP A 47 0.50 -12.10 -3.24
C ASP A 47 0.56 -11.36 -4.59
N SER A 48 1.73 -11.24 -5.23
CA SER A 48 1.88 -10.59 -6.55
C SER A 48 3.08 -11.07 -7.36
N LEU A 49 2.90 -11.22 -8.68
CA LEU A 49 4.01 -11.45 -9.62
C LEU A 49 4.95 -10.24 -9.77
N ARG A 50 4.51 -9.05 -9.33
CA ARG A 50 5.29 -7.80 -9.28
C ARG A 50 5.76 -7.47 -7.86
N TRP A 51 5.91 -8.48 -6.99
CA TRP A 51 6.23 -8.30 -5.58
C TRP A 51 7.43 -7.39 -5.30
N PHE A 52 8.44 -7.39 -6.17
CA PHE A 52 9.64 -6.59 -6.03
C PHE A 52 9.36 -5.07 -6.08
N GLU A 53 8.31 -4.65 -6.80
CA GLU A 53 7.87 -3.25 -6.83
C GLU A 53 7.28 -2.80 -5.48
N PHE A 54 6.90 -3.77 -4.62
CA PHE A 54 6.29 -3.53 -3.32
C PHE A 54 7.26 -3.62 -2.14
N LEU A 55 8.57 -3.79 -2.34
CA LEU A 55 9.53 -3.90 -1.22
C LEU A 55 9.61 -2.65 -0.34
N GLU A 56 9.33 -1.47 -0.90
CA GLU A 56 9.30 -0.19 -0.17
C GLU A 56 8.09 0.65 -0.62
N ALA A 57 6.91 0.03 -0.66
CA ALA A 57 5.69 0.66 -1.11
C ALA A 57 4.93 1.36 0.02
N THR A 58 4.42 2.54 -0.29
CA THR A 58 3.45 3.26 0.56
C THR A 58 2.04 2.70 0.34
N ALA A 59 1.15 2.98 1.28
CA ALA A 59 -0.26 2.60 1.16
C ALA A 59 -0.89 3.16 -0.14
N LEU A 60 -0.54 4.41 -0.49
CA LEU A 60 -1.03 5.07 -1.71
C LEU A 60 -0.53 4.39 -2.99
N TYR A 61 0.73 3.95 -3.03
CA TYR A 61 1.29 3.24 -4.18
C TYR A 61 0.49 1.95 -4.47
N ILE A 62 0.24 1.15 -3.45
CA ILE A 62 -0.49 -0.13 -3.58
C ILE A 62 -1.95 0.12 -3.99
N ALA A 63 -2.65 1.04 -3.33
CA ALA A 63 -4.04 1.34 -3.67
C ALA A 63 -4.18 1.86 -5.10
N ALA A 64 -3.23 2.70 -5.56
CA ALA A 64 -3.20 3.20 -6.93
C ALA A 64 -2.91 2.10 -7.96
N SER A 65 -1.97 1.19 -7.67
CA SER A 65 -1.61 0.10 -8.60
C SER A 65 -2.77 -0.84 -8.91
N TYR A 66 -3.66 -1.02 -7.93
CA TYR A 66 -4.88 -1.84 -8.04
C TYR A 66 -6.16 -1.04 -8.31
N CYS A 67 -6.05 0.26 -8.63
CA CYS A 67 -7.19 1.13 -8.95
C CYS A 67 -8.28 1.21 -7.85
N GLN A 68 -7.88 1.13 -6.58
CA GLN A 68 -8.81 1.20 -5.45
C GLN A 68 -9.23 2.64 -5.15
N LEU A 69 -10.13 3.18 -5.99
CA LEU A 69 -10.50 4.60 -6.00
C LEU A 69 -10.94 5.15 -4.63
N GLU A 70 -11.81 4.43 -3.91
CA GLU A 70 -12.29 4.90 -2.60
C GLU A 70 -11.17 4.97 -1.57
N VAL A 71 -10.29 3.96 -1.56
CA VAL A 71 -9.11 3.93 -0.70
C VAL A 71 -8.13 5.04 -1.06
N VAL A 72 -7.86 5.26 -2.35
CA VAL A 72 -6.98 6.36 -2.81
C VAL A 72 -7.51 7.72 -2.35
N ARG A 73 -8.82 7.97 -2.50
CA ARG A 73 -9.45 9.21 -2.02
C ARG A 73 -9.28 9.37 -0.52
N TRP A 74 -9.59 8.34 0.25
CA TRP A 74 -9.45 8.37 1.69
C TRP A 74 -8.00 8.62 2.13
N LEU A 75 -7.01 7.97 1.51
CA LEU A 75 -5.59 8.18 1.81
C LEU A 75 -5.15 9.63 1.53
N LEU A 76 -5.61 10.22 0.41
CA LEU A 76 -5.30 11.60 0.07
C LEU A 76 -5.97 12.60 1.02
N ASP A 77 -7.20 12.33 1.45
CA ASP A 77 -7.92 13.14 2.43
C ASP A 77 -7.23 13.11 3.80
N ASN A 78 -6.49 12.03 4.11
CA ASN A 78 -5.66 11.91 5.31
C ASN A 78 -4.25 12.51 5.15
N GLY A 79 -3.96 13.23 4.06
CA GLY A 79 -2.71 13.96 3.91
C GLY A 79 -1.49 13.09 3.60
N VAL A 80 -1.68 11.90 3.04
CA VAL A 80 -0.57 11.06 2.56
C VAL A 80 0.20 11.80 1.45
N ASP A 81 1.53 11.73 1.49
CA ASP A 81 2.38 12.34 0.47
C ASP A 81 2.21 11.62 -0.88
N ARG A 82 1.58 12.31 -1.83
CA ARG A 82 1.37 11.83 -3.20
C ARG A 82 2.64 11.74 -4.03
N ALA A 83 3.70 12.44 -3.63
CA ALA A 83 4.99 12.46 -4.30
C ALA A 83 5.97 11.43 -3.73
N ALA A 84 5.57 10.67 -2.70
CA ALA A 84 6.39 9.62 -2.13
C ALA A 84 6.77 8.60 -3.21
N ARG A 85 8.07 8.30 -3.28
CA ARG A 85 8.64 7.37 -4.23
C ARG A 85 8.81 6.00 -3.59
N GLY A 86 8.36 4.96 -4.29
CA GLY A 86 8.59 3.57 -3.90
C GLY A 86 9.97 3.05 -4.31
N TYR A 87 10.16 1.74 -4.18
CA TYR A 87 11.42 1.03 -4.45
C TYR A 87 12.01 1.34 -5.84
N CYS A 88 11.19 1.39 -6.89
CA CYS A 88 11.61 1.67 -8.27
C CYS A 88 11.69 3.18 -8.60
N ALA A 89 11.76 4.05 -7.59
CA ALA A 89 11.68 5.52 -7.72
C ALA A 89 10.39 6.05 -8.39
N GLN A 90 9.39 5.18 -8.56
CA GLN A 90 8.08 5.49 -9.10
C GLN A 90 7.18 6.10 -8.03
N THR A 91 6.32 7.02 -8.44
CA THR A 91 5.24 7.57 -7.62
C THR A 91 3.98 6.72 -7.75
N ALA A 92 3.00 6.94 -6.87
CA ALA A 92 1.70 6.28 -6.98
C ALA A 92 0.99 6.59 -8.31
N LEU A 93 1.22 7.78 -8.90
CA LEU A 93 0.64 8.16 -10.19
C LEU A 93 1.21 7.33 -11.35
N ASP A 94 2.50 7.00 -11.30
CA ASP A 94 3.16 6.20 -12.34
C ASP A 94 2.64 4.75 -12.36
N ALA A 95 2.20 4.24 -11.21
CA ALA A 95 1.78 2.86 -11.03
C ALA A 95 0.28 2.61 -11.31
N VAL A 96 -0.51 3.64 -11.57
CA VAL A 96 -1.98 3.51 -11.71
C VAL A 96 -2.35 2.45 -12.75
N GLY A 97 -3.12 1.45 -12.32
CA GLY A 97 -3.63 0.39 -13.19
C GLY A 97 -2.59 -0.62 -13.69
N GLN A 98 -1.37 -0.63 -13.14
CA GLN A 98 -0.36 -1.61 -13.53
C GLN A 98 -0.64 -3.04 -13.01
N CYS A 99 -1.57 -3.20 -12.06
CA CYS A 99 -1.93 -4.48 -11.43
C CYS A 99 -3.40 -4.89 -11.63
N THR A 100 -4.07 -4.41 -12.69
CA THR A 100 -5.45 -4.79 -13.06
C THR A 100 -5.55 -6.22 -13.58
#